data_AF-U2PYI3-F1
#
_entry.id   AF-U2PYI3-F1
#
_cell.length_a   1.000
_cell.length_b   1.000
_cell.length_c   1.000
_cell.angle_alpha   90.00
_cell.angle_beta   90.00
_cell.angle_gamma   90.00
#
_symmetry.space_group_name_H-M   'P 1'
#
loop_
_entity.id
_entity.type
_entity.pdbx_description
1 polymer ?
#
loop_
_entity_poly.entity_id
_entity_poly.type
_entity_poly.pdbx_seq_one_letter_code
_entity_poly.pdbx_strand_id
1 'polypeptide(L)' 'MKKEKITIDELLTKVPNKYELAIISGKIAKKEFAEGKPKSEIMDEVFKDIMEDEVVIIRENDEKNEEI' A
#
# COMPACT_ATOMS: atom_id res chain seq x y z
N MET A 1 -6.51 -16.60 -17.99
CA MET A 1 -7.19 -15.29 -17.85
C MET A 1 -6.09 -14.25 -17.81
N LYS A 2 -6.14 -13.19 -18.65
CA LYS A 2 -5.15 -12.10 -18.55
C LYS A 2 -5.41 -11.40 -17.21
N LYS A 3 -4.44 -11.44 -16.28
CA LYS A 3 -4.47 -10.51 -15.14
C LYS A 3 -4.37 -9.13 -15.75
N GLU A 4 -5.43 -8.33 -15.68
CA GLU A 4 -5.34 -6.92 -16.04
C GLU A 4 -4.28 -6.29 -15.15
N LYS A 5 -3.30 -5.66 -15.79
CA LYS A 5 -2.14 -5.12 -15.10
C LYS A 5 -2.55 -3.75 -14.57
N ILE A 6 -2.77 -3.65 -13.26
CA ILE A 6 -3.09 -2.37 -12.62
C ILE A 6 -1.97 -1.38 -12.94
N THR A 7 -2.34 -0.22 -13.47
CA THR A 7 -1.41 0.84 -13.83
C THR A 7 -1.26 1.85 -12.70
N ILE A 8 -0.15 2.58 -12.70
CA ILE A 8 0.07 3.65 -11.72
C ILE A 8 -0.98 4.76 -11.88
N ASP A 9 -1.40 5.06 -13.10
CA ASP A 9 -2.41 6.10 -13.35
C ASP A 9 -3.75 5.75 -12.71
N GLU A 10 -4.16 4.47 -12.74
CA GLU A 10 -5.37 4.00 -12.05
C GLU A 10 -5.25 4.14 -10.53
N LEU A 11 -4.11 3.75 -9.96
CA LEU A 11 -3.85 3.93 -8.53
C LEU A 11 -3.87 5.40 -8.12
N LEU A 12 -3.39 6.30 -8.98
CA LEU A 12 -3.43 7.74 -8.75
C LEU A 12 -4.85 8.32 -8.81
N THR A 13 -5.82 7.63 -9.41
CA THR A 13 -7.23 8.05 -9.29
C THR A 13 -7.79 7.82 -7.88
N LYS A 14 -7.24 6.84 -7.15
CA LYS A 14 -7.59 6.51 -5.76
C LYS A 14 -6.76 7.30 -4.76
N VAL A 15 -5.45 7.33 -4.98
CA VAL A 15 -4.47 8.04 -4.15
C VAL A 15 -3.76 9.09 -5.02
N PRO A 16 -4.32 10.31 -5.16
CA PRO A 16 -3.85 11.32 -6.11
C PRO A 16 -2.45 11.88 -5.83
N ASN A 17 -1.82 11.47 -4.73
CA ASN A 17 -0.45 11.81 -4.39
C ASN A 17 0.46 10.58 -4.53
N LYS A 18 1.37 10.62 -5.51
CA LYS A 18 2.34 9.55 -5.77
C LYS A 18 3.25 9.22 -4.58
N TYR A 19 3.54 10.19 -3.72
CA TYR A 19 4.37 9.98 -2.52
C TYR A 19 3.59 9.25 -1.44
N GLU A 20 2.33 9.62 -1.24
CA GLU A 20 1.44 8.90 -0.32
C GLU A 20 1.21 7.47 -0.79
N LEU A 21 0.94 7.28 -2.09
CA LEU A 21 0.82 5.95 -2.70
C LEU A 21 2.05 5.09 -2.41
N ALA A 22 3.26 5.61 -2.64
CA ALA A 22 4.49 4.89 -2.36
C ALA A 22 4.66 4.52 -0.87
N ILE A 23 4.33 5.44 0.04
CA ILE A 23 4.42 5.21 1.49
C ILE A 23 3.42 4.13 1.93
N ILE A 24 2.17 4.24 1.50
CA ILE A 24 1.10 3.31 1.86
C ILE A 24 1.40 1.92 1.30
N SER A 25 1.74 1.82 0.01
CA SER A 25 2.12 0.55 -0.61
C SER A 25 3.32 -0.07 0.11
N GLY A 26 4.32 0.74 0.48
CA GLY A 26 5.47 0.26 1.24
C GLY A 26 5.13 -0.25 2.64
N LYS A 27 4.23 0.44 3.37
CA LYS A 27 3.76 0.01 4.70
C LYS A 27 3.02 -1.33 4.63
N ILE A 28 2.09 -1.49 3.68
CA ILE A 28 1.30 -2.73 3.53
C ILE A 28 2.22 -3.87 3.08
N ALA A 29 3.04 -3.64 2.06
CA ALA A 29 3.96 -4.66 1.55
C ALA A 29 4.94 -5.14 2.63
N LYS A 30 5.42 -4.25 3.50
CA LYS A 30 6.28 -4.64 4.64
C LYS A 30 5.55 -5.56 5.61
N LYS A 31 4.28 -5.29 5.90
CA LYS A 31 3.46 -6.12 6.80
C LYS A 31 3.24 -7.52 6.21
N GLU A 32 2.81 -7.59 4.95
CA GLU A 32 2.57 -8.87 4.27
C GLU A 32 3.84 -9.70 4.06
N PHE A 33 4.96 -9.03 3.81
CA PHE A 33 6.25 -9.68 3.71
C PHE A 33 6.66 -10.30 5.05
N ALA A 34 6.38 -9.64 6.18
CA ALA A 34 6.62 -10.19 7.51
C ALA A 34 5.71 -11.39 7.83
N GLU A 35 4.53 -11.46 7.23
CA GLU A 35 3.60 -12.61 7.32
C GLU A 35 4.01 -13.78 6.40
N GLY A 36 5.09 -13.63 5.63
CA GLY A 36 5.69 -14.71 4.82
C GLY A 36 5.15 -14.83 3.40
N LYS A 37 4.38 -13.85 2.90
CA LYS A 37 3.89 -13.86 1.52
C LYS A 37 5.03 -13.66 0.50
N PRO A 38 4.92 -14.23 -0.73
CA PRO A 38 5.92 -14.04 -1.77
C PRO A 38 6.02 -12.60 -2.25
N LYS A 39 7.24 -12.04 -2.29
CA LYS A 39 7.50 -10.66 -2.75
C LYS A 39 6.92 -10.35 -4.14
N SER A 40 6.88 -11.34 -5.04
CA SER A 40 6.34 -11.19 -6.40
C SER A 40 4.83 -11.00 -6.45
N GLU A 41 4.10 -11.41 -5.39
CA GLU A 41 2.63 -11.37 -5.34
C GLU A 41 2.12 -10.24 -4.45
N ILE A 42 2.89 -9.87 -3.41
CA ILE A 42 2.55 -8.79 -2.48
C ILE A 42 2.21 -7.48 -3.20
N MET A 43 2.98 -7.07 -4.20
CA MET A 43 2.70 -5.79 -4.88
C MET A 43 1.41 -5.82 -5.70
N ASP A 44 1.09 -6.97 -6.31
CA ASP A 44 -0.16 -7.14 -7.05
C ASP A 44 -1.36 -7.10 -6.10
N GLU A 45 -1.24 -7.71 -4.92
CA GLU A 45 -2.26 -7.69 -3.86
C GLU A 45 -2.44 -6.29 -3.28
N VAL A 46 -1.35 -5.61 -2.91
CA VAL A 46 -1.38 -4.23 -2.42
C VAL A 46 -2.07 -3.28 -3.41
N PHE A 47 -1.78 -3.41 -4.70
CA PHE A 47 -2.45 -2.58 -5.71
C PHE A 47 -3.92 -2.92 -5.87
N LYS A 48 -4.28 -4.20 -5.74
CA LYS A 48 -5.68 -4.64 -5.73
C LYS A 48 -6.45 -4.05 -4.55
N ASP A 49 -5.89 -4.13 -3.35
CA ASP A 49 -6.51 -3.60 -2.12
C ASP A 49 -6.74 -2.07 -2.22
N ILE A 50 -5.79 -1.34 -2.81
CA ILE A 50 -5.93 0.11 -3.07
C ILE A 50 -7.06 0.37 -4.08
N MET A 51 -7.16 -0.43 -5.13
CA MET A 51 -8.21 -0.27 -6.15
C MET A 51 -9.61 -0.61 -5.61
N GLU A 52 -9.70 -1.57 -4.68
CA GLU A 52 -10.93 -2.02 -4.03
C GLU A 52 -11.33 -1.15 -2.83
N ASP A 53 -10.60 -0.05 -2.56
CA ASP A 53 -10.80 0.84 -1.41
C ASP A 53 -10.72 0.11 -0.04
N GLU A 54 -10.05 -1.04 0.01
CA GLU A 54 -9.87 -1.85 1.24
C GLU A 54 -8.77 -1.29 2.16
N VAL A 55 -8.01 -0.31 1.68
CA VAL A 55 -6.94 0.35 2.43
C VAL A 55 -7.45 1.59 3.16
N VAL A 56 -7.50 1.52 4.49
CA VAL A 56 -7.80 2.68 5.35
C VAL A 56 -6.52 3.43 5.68
N ILE A 57 -6.37 4.64 5.15
CA ILE A 57 -5.24 5.54 5.46
C ILE A 57 -5.51 6.22 6.79
N ILE A 58 -4.97 5.67 7.88
CA ILE A 58 -4.98 6.33 9.19
C ILE A 58 -3.72 7.17 9.28
N ARG A 59 -3.87 8.49 9.47
CA ARG A 59 -2.74 9.34 9.87
C ARG A 59 -2.37 8.95 11.30
N GLU A 60 -1.35 8.11 11.43
CA GLU A 60 -0.67 7.95 12.70
C GLU A 60 -0.06 9.33 13.02
N ASN A 61 -0.59 10.00 14.04
CA ASN A 61 0.22 10.98 14.74
C ASN A 61 1.32 10.14 15.39
N ASP A 62 2.55 10.25 14.89
CA ASP A 62 3.73 9.84 15.65
C ASP A 62 3.70 10.65 16.95
N GLU A 63 3.05 10.12 17.98
CA GLU A 63 3.29 10.55 19.36
C GLU A 63 4.77 10.28 19.57
N LYS A 64 5.54 11.37 19.58
CA LYS A 64 6.96 11.39 19.85
C LYS A 64 7.22 10.48 21.05
N ASN A 65 7.99 9.41 20.84
CA ASN A 65 8.75 8.81 21.91
C ASN A 65 9.75 9.88 22.41
N GLU A 66 9.30 10.76 23.29
CA GLU A 66 10.18 11.46 24.22
C GLU A 66 10.60 10.41 25.25
N GLU A 67 11.77 9.81 25.02
CA GLU A 67 12.54 9.15 26.07
C GLU A 67 12.73 10.14 27.24
N ILE A 68 12.24 9.77 28.43
CA ILE A 68 12.69 10.31 29.72
C ILE A 68 13.19 9.14 30.56
#